data_AF-A0A2S3UAG6-F1
#
_entry.id   AF-A0A2S3UAG6-F1
#
_cell.length_a   1.000
_cell.length_b   1.000
_cell.length_c   1.000
_cell.angle_alpha   90.00
_cell.angle_beta   90.00
_cell.angle_gamma   90.00
#
_symmetry.space_group_name_H-M   'P 1'
#
loop_
_entity.id
_entity.type
_entity.pdbx_description
1 polymer ?
#
loop_
_entity_poly.entity_id
_entity_poly.type
_entity_poly.pdbx_seq_one_letter_code
_entity_poly.pdbx_strand_id
1 'polypeptide(L)'
;MCPVTNEIGEKTDAKMADYRVVVWPHHGVFAAGDSLDETYGLVETVEKSALIYTTIRAQGGEVLQSLTDKDFRDLIKRFNLKANEDFLTRMQLGQRLTRLN
;
A
#
# COMPACT_ATOMS: atom_id res chain seq x y z
N MET A 1 -19.33 -3.82 4.54
CA MET A 1 -19.47 -2.71 5.50
C MET A 1 -19.82 -1.47 4.72
N CYS A 2 -20.73 -0.63 5.23
CA CYS A 2 -21.17 0.60 4.56
C CYS A 2 -20.33 1.80 5.03
N PRO A 3 -19.99 2.77 4.16
CA PRO A 3 -19.39 4.03 4.59
C PRO A 3 -20.20 4.73 5.69
N VAL A 4 -19.54 5.61 6.45
CA VAL A 4 -20.20 6.47 7.47
C VAL A 4 -20.85 5.68 8.61
N THR A 5 -20.37 4.46 8.90
CA THR A 5 -20.80 3.67 10.06
C THR A 5 -19.71 3.61 11.12
N ASN A 6 -20.08 3.48 12.40
CA ASN A 6 -19.10 3.34 13.49
C ASN A 6 -18.23 2.09 13.27
N GLU A 7 -18.81 0.98 12.82
CA GLU A 7 -18.10 -0.28 12.59
C GLU A 7 -16.91 -0.11 11.63
N ILE A 8 -17.09 0.60 10.50
CA ILE A 8 -16.00 0.82 9.54
C ILE A 8 -15.00 1.88 10.03
N GLY A 9 -15.46 2.85 10.84
CA GLY A 9 -14.61 3.82 11.52
C GLY A 9 -13.63 3.14 12.49
N GLU A 10 -14.14 2.31 13.40
CA GLU A 10 -13.33 1.56 14.38
C GLU A 10 -12.33 0.62 13.71
N LYS A 11 -12.72 -0.07 12.62
CA LYS A 11 -11.81 -0.91 11.84
C LYS A 11 -10.74 -0.12 11.09
N THR A 12 -11.03 1.12 10.71
CA THR A 12 -10.05 2.01 10.07
C THR A 12 -9.05 2.53 11.10
N ASP A 13 -9.54 2.99 12.25
CA ASP A 13 -8.73 3.42 13.40
C ASP A 13 -7.76 2.31 13.86
N ALA A 14 -8.27 1.10 14.06
CA ALA A 14 -7.45 -0.06 14.43
C ALA A 14 -6.32 -0.34 13.43
N LYS A 15 -6.53 -0.08 12.13
CA LYS A 15 -5.47 -0.21 11.12
C LYS A 15 -4.51 0.97 11.11
N MET A 16 -4.98 2.17 11.42
CA MET A 16 -4.14 3.37 11.46
C MET A 16 -3.11 3.35 12.57
N ALA A 17 -3.30 2.52 13.61
CA ALA A 17 -2.29 2.26 14.63
C ALA A 17 -0.97 1.73 14.05
N ASP A 18 -1.04 0.95 12.96
CA ASP A 18 0.14 0.33 12.31
C ASP A 18 0.48 0.95 10.95
N TYR A 19 -0.49 1.57 10.27
CA TYR A 19 -0.37 2.02 8.88
C TYR A 19 -0.78 3.47 8.70
N ARG A 20 0.04 4.22 7.96
CA ARG A 20 -0.27 5.62 7.61
C ARG A 20 -1.26 5.76 6.46
N VAL A 21 -1.55 4.68 5.74
CA VAL A 21 -2.51 4.63 4.64
C VAL A 21 -3.37 3.39 4.77
N VAL A 22 -4.70 3.56 4.71
CA VAL A 22 -5.68 2.48 4.77
C VAL A 22 -6.56 2.52 3.52
N VAL A 23 -6.64 1.40 2.81
CA VAL A 23 -7.47 1.26 1.61
C VAL A 23 -8.83 0.68 1.99
N TRP A 24 -9.89 1.31 1.49
CA TRP A 24 -11.24 0.75 1.48
C TRP A 24 -11.55 0.24 0.06
N PRO A 25 -11.61 -1.09 -0.13
CA PRO A 25 -11.96 -1.66 -1.43
C PRO A 25 -13.27 -1.08 -1.96
N HIS A 26 -13.28 -0.73 -3.26
CA HIS A 26 -14.42 -0.12 -3.95
C HIS A 26 -14.81 1.30 -3.49
N HIS A 27 -13.98 1.99 -2.69
CA HIS A 27 -14.29 3.35 -2.25
C HIS A 27 -13.11 4.31 -2.43
N GLY A 28 -12.04 4.15 -1.64
CA GLY A 28 -10.95 5.11 -1.63
C GLY A 28 -9.91 4.78 -0.57
N VAL A 29 -9.13 5.79 -0.17
CA VAL A 29 -8.07 5.65 0.83
C VAL A 29 -8.22 6.68 1.94
N PHE A 30 -7.73 6.34 3.11
CA PHE A 30 -7.46 7.27 4.21
C PHE A 30 -5.95 7.36 4.41
N ALA A 31 -5.44 8.55 4.72
CA ALA A 31 -4.03 8.76 5.02
C ALA A 31 -3.86 9.69 6.23
N ALA A 32 -2.77 9.50 6.98
CA ALA A 32 -2.42 10.30 8.15
C ALA A 32 -0.93 10.70 8.15
N GLY A 33 -0.66 11.99 8.34
CA GLY A 33 0.68 12.51 8.57
C GLY A 33 0.73 13.72 9.49
N ASP A 34 1.95 14.15 9.79
CA ASP A 34 2.25 15.16 10.79
C ASP A 34 1.94 16.59 10.28
N SER A 35 1.70 16.73 8.98
CA SER A 35 1.25 17.97 8.34
C SER A 35 0.29 17.69 7.18
N LEU A 36 -0.38 18.74 6.69
CA LEU A 36 -1.22 18.65 5.50
C LEU A 36 -0.41 18.24 4.26
N ASP A 37 0.77 18.84 4.07
CA ASP A 37 1.64 18.52 2.94
C ASP A 37 2.11 17.06 2.97
N GLU A 38 2.46 16.54 4.15
CA GLU A 38 2.85 15.15 4.28
C GLU A 38 1.67 14.21 4.04
N THR A 39 0.50 14.52 4.60
CA THR A 39 -0.71 13.72 4.41
C THR A 39 -1.11 13.66 2.94
N TYR A 40 -1.08 14.81 2.25
CA TYR A 40 -1.38 14.88 0.82
C TYR A 40 -0.33 14.15 -0.01
N GLY A 41 0.95 14.34 0.32
CA GLY A 41 2.05 13.64 -0.35
C GLY A 41 1.97 12.12 -0.21
N LEU A 42 1.50 11.60 0.92
CA LEU A 42 1.23 10.16 1.08
C LEU A 42 0.14 9.68 0.13
N VAL A 43 -1.00 10.37 0.06
CA VAL A 43 -2.11 10.04 -0.85
C VAL A 43 -1.64 10.06 -2.30
N GLU A 44 -0.94 11.13 -2.71
CA GLU A 44 -0.46 11.27 -4.08
C GLU A 44 0.56 10.18 -4.44
N THR A 45 1.45 9.82 -3.52
CA THR A 45 2.46 8.77 -3.75
C THR A 45 1.81 7.41 -3.97
N VAL A 46 0.84 7.02 -3.13
CA VAL A 46 0.15 5.73 -3.29
C VAL A 46 -0.72 5.70 -4.54
N GLU A 47 -1.42 6.80 -4.84
CA GLU A 47 -2.26 6.92 -6.04
C GLU A 47 -1.40 6.87 -7.31
N LYS A 48 -0.25 7.54 -7.32
CA LYS A 48 0.66 7.50 -8.46
C LYS A 48 1.19 6.09 -8.72
N SER A 49 1.52 5.35 -7.66
CA SER A 49 1.93 3.94 -7.77
C SER A 49 0.80 3.06 -8.32
N ALA A 50 -0.42 3.24 -7.82
CA ALA A 50 -1.61 2.52 -8.28
C ALA A 50 -1.93 2.82 -9.76
N LEU A 51 -1.77 4.07 -10.19
CA LEU A 51 -1.94 4.48 -11.58
C LEU A 51 -0.91 3.80 -12.50
N ILE A 52 0.37 3.75 -12.10
CA ILE A 52 1.41 3.05 -12.87
C ILE A 52 1.04 1.58 -13.03
N TYR A 53 0.67 0.90 -11.93
CA TYR A 53 0.26 -0.50 -11.96
C TYR A 53 -0.96 -0.70 -12.86
N THR A 54 -2.01 0.09 -12.67
CA THR A 54 -3.25 0.03 -13.46
C THR A 54 -2.98 0.24 -14.95
N THR A 55 -2.08 1.16 -15.29
CA THR A 55 -1.64 1.39 -16.69
C THR A 55 -0.99 0.14 -17.28
N ILE A 56 -0.09 -0.51 -16.55
CA ILE A 56 0.51 -1.78 -16.97
C ILE A 56 -0.57 -2.85 -17.16
N ARG A 57 -1.52 -2.95 -16.22
CA ARG A 57 -2.66 -3.89 -16.31
C ARG A 57 -3.53 -3.64 -17.55
N ALA A 58 -3.77 -2.39 -17.90
CA ALA A 58 -4.52 -2.01 -19.10
C ALA A 58 -3.78 -2.35 -20.40
N GLN A 59 -2.44 -2.40 -20.38
CA GLN A 59 -1.59 -2.72 -21.54
C GLN A 59 -1.28 -4.22 -21.71
N GLY A 60 -2.12 -5.10 -21.18
CA GLY A 60 -1.94 -6.56 -21.25
C GLY A 60 -1.39 -7.19 -19.96
N GLY A 61 -1.02 -6.38 -18.97
CA GLY A 61 -0.73 -6.83 -17.62
C GLY A 61 0.59 -7.54 -17.41
N GLU A 62 1.45 -7.59 -18.43
CA GLU A 62 2.80 -8.13 -18.32
C GLU A 62 3.75 -7.10 -17.68
N VAL A 63 4.35 -7.49 -16.55
CA VAL A 63 5.37 -6.69 -15.86
C VAL A 63 6.75 -7.17 -16.34
N LEU A 64 7.30 -6.49 -17.34
CA LEU A 64 8.60 -6.86 -17.94
C LEU A 64 9.78 -6.66 -16.97
N GLN A 65 9.69 -5.68 -16.09
CA GLN A 65 10.70 -5.36 -15.09
C GLN A 65 10.08 -4.78 -13.82
N SER A 66 10.72 -5.01 -12.68
CA SER A 66 10.27 -4.57 -11.36
C SER A 66 11.44 -4.59 -10.40
N LEU A 67 11.38 -3.77 -9.35
CA LEU A 67 12.38 -3.78 -8.28
C LEU A 67 12.45 -5.16 -7.63
N THR A 68 13.68 -5.64 -7.44
CA THR A 68 13.96 -6.89 -6.74
C THR A 68 13.96 -6.68 -5.22
N ASP A 69 13.84 -7.76 -4.45
CA ASP A 69 13.97 -7.71 -2.98
C ASP A 69 15.34 -7.11 -2.56
N LYS A 70 16.39 -7.34 -3.35
CA LYS A 70 17.70 -6.72 -3.14
C LYS A 70 17.64 -5.20 -3.34
N ASP A 71 17.01 -4.72 -4.41
CA ASP A 71 16.86 -3.29 -4.67
C ASP A 71 16.11 -2.60 -3.52
N PHE A 72 15.05 -3.23 -3.00
CA PHE A 72 14.34 -2.73 -1.82
C PHE A 72 15.23 -2.68 -0.58
N ARG A 73 16.00 -3.74 -0.29
CA ARG A 73 16.92 -3.76 0.86
C ARG A 73 18.02 -2.70 0.74
N ASP A 74 18.52 -2.45 -0.47
CA ASP A 74 19.50 -1.40 -0.73
C ASP A 74 18.90 0.00 -0.48
N LEU A 75 17.65 0.24 -0.88
CA LEU A 75 16.93 1.49 -0.58
C LEU A 75 16.72 1.67 0.93
N ILE A 76 16.28 0.62 1.63
CA ILE A 76 16.08 0.66 3.09
C ILE A 76 17.37 1.05 3.81
N LYS A 77 18.48 0.42 3.43
CA LYS A 77 19.81 0.74 3.97
C LYS A 77 20.21 2.18 3.63
N ARG A 78 19.98 2.62 2.40
CA ARG A 78 20.37 3.96 1.91
C ARG A 78 19.67 5.09 2.65
N PHE A 79 18.38 4.92 2.94
CA PHE A 79 17.53 5.91 3.61
C PHE A 79 17.42 5.69 5.13
N ASN A 80 18.13 4.70 5.68
CA ASN A 80 18.11 4.35 7.10
C ASN A 80 16.69 4.11 7.63
N LEU A 81 15.89 3.36 6.88
CA LEU A 81 14.49 3.07 7.20
C LEU A 81 14.38 1.78 8.03
N LYS A 82 13.35 1.71 8.89
CA LYS A 82 12.88 0.45 9.46
C LYS A 82 11.79 -0.13 8.55
N ALA A 83 12.09 -1.23 7.88
CA ALA A 83 11.13 -1.85 6.98
C ALA A 83 10.14 -2.76 7.72
N ASN A 84 8.96 -2.91 7.12
CA ASN A 84 8.03 -3.97 7.50
C ASN A 84 8.32 -5.20 6.64
N GLU A 85 8.90 -6.24 7.26
CA GLU A 85 9.34 -7.46 6.58
C GLU A 85 8.18 -8.23 5.91
N ASP A 86 6.93 -8.04 6.35
CA ASP A 86 5.74 -8.63 5.70
C ASP A 86 5.57 -8.17 4.25
N PHE A 87 6.23 -7.07 3.85
CA PHE A 87 6.15 -6.50 2.49
C PHE A 87 7.44 -6.63 1.68
N LEU A 88 8.49 -7.26 2.23
CA LEU A 88 9.82 -7.34 1.58
C LEU A 88 10.08 -8.63 0.81
N THR A 89 9.12 -9.54 0.75
CA THR A 89 9.28 -10.81 0.02
C THR A 89 8.14 -11.02 -0.97
N ARG A 90 8.47 -11.16 -2.26
CA ARG A 90 7.51 -11.51 -3.32
C ARG A 90 6.68 -12.77 -3.04
N MET A 91 7.21 -13.69 -2.21
CA MET A 91 6.58 -14.99 -1.96
C MET A 91 5.27 -14.91 -1.15
N GLN A 92 4.99 -13.82 -0.43
CA GLN A 92 3.77 -13.72 0.39
C GLN A 92 2.56 -13.14 -0.34
N LEU A 93 2.74 -12.33 -1.40
CA LEU A 93 1.63 -11.73 -2.16
C LEU A 93 0.85 -12.80 -2.97
N GLY A 94 1.54 -13.76 -3.57
CA GLY A 94 0.91 -14.87 -4.30
C GLY A 94 0.27 -15.94 -3.39
N GLN A 95 0.78 -16.14 -2.18
CA GLN A 95 0.28 -17.15 -1.24
C GLN A 95 -0.86 -16.67 -0.34
N ARG A 96 -1.08 -15.35 -0.20
CA ARG A 96 -2.26 -14.82 0.51
C ARG A 96 -3.52 -14.78 -0.36
N LEU A 97 -3.40 -14.60 -1.68
CA LEU A 97 -4.54 -14.65 -2.61
C LEU A 97 -5.17 -16.05 -2.70
N THR A 98 -4.43 -17.11 -2.38
CA THR A 98 -4.96 -18.49 -2.35
C THR A 98 -5.55 -18.90 -1.00
N ARG A 99 -5.45 -18.06 0.05
CA ARG A 99 -6.04 -18.33 1.39
C ARG A 99 -7.32 -17.53 1.69
N LEU A 100 -7.82 -16.77 0.71
CA LEU A 100 -9.05 -16.00 0.83
C LEU A 100 -10.20 -16.56 -0.04
N ASN A 101 -10.07 -17.81 -0.50
CA ASN A 101 -11.14 -18.59 -1.11
C ASN A 101 -11.58 -19.71 -0.15
#